data_AF-A0AA47GAX4-F1
#
_entry.id   AF-A0AA47GAX4-F1
#
_cell.length_a   1.000
_cell.length_b   1.000
_cell.length_c   1.000
_cell.angle_alpha   90.00
_cell.angle_beta   90.00
_cell.angle_gamma   90.00
#
_symmetry.space_group_name_H-M   'P 1'
#
loop_
_entity.id
_entity.type
_entity.pdbx_description
1 polymer ?
#
loop_
_entity_poly.entity_id
_entity_poly.type
_entity_poly.pdbx_seq_one_letter_code
_entity_poly.pdbx_strand_id
1 'polypeptide(L)' 'MNKFINTTLQLKDENIVFEDKVEEMIVKNIKSLIYFAKLDVNLQYCPACGCVKQGNSIVKNGS' A
#
# COMPACT_ATOMS: atom_id res chain seq x y z
N MET A 1 5.61 10.52 -9.32
CA MET A 1 4.56 10.84 -8.31
C MET A 1 4.72 10.02 -7.03
N ASN A 2 4.84 8.69 -7.11
CA ASN A 2 4.94 7.80 -5.94
C ASN A 2 6.04 8.16 -4.92
N LYS A 3 7.24 8.58 -5.38
CA LYS A 3 8.35 8.95 -4.49
C LYS A 3 8.02 10.14 -3.57
N PHE A 4 7.26 11.13 -4.07
CA PHE A 4 6.87 12.30 -3.28
C PHE A 4 5.85 11.91 -2.21
N ILE A 5 4.79 11.20 -2.60
CA ILE A 5 3.75 10.73 -1.66
C ILE A 5 4.35 9.82 -0.59
N ASN A 6 5.23 8.89 -0.96
CA ASN A 6 5.95 8.03 -0.02
C ASN A 6 6.78 8.84 0.98
N THR A 7 7.49 9.88 0.53
CA THR A 7 8.29 10.73 1.42
C THR A 7 7.40 11.51 2.39
N THR A 8 6.34 12.12 1.88
CA THR A 8 5.39 12.92 2.67
C THR A 8 4.69 12.09 3.74
N LEU A 9 4.26 10.87 3.40
CA LEU A 9 3.59 9.94 4.31
C LEU A 9 4.55 9.04 5.09
N GLN A 10 5.87 9.20 4.89
CA GLN A 10 6.93 8.38 5.50
C GLN A 10 6.77 6.87 5.24
N LEU A 11 6.23 6.50 4.08
CA LEU A 11 6.08 5.11 3.64
C LEU A 11 7.38 4.62 3.01
N LYS A 12 7.83 3.42 3.41
CA LYS A 12 9.08 2.79 2.95
C LYS A 12 8.87 1.62 1.99
N ASP A 13 7.61 1.25 1.72
CA ASP A 13 7.29 0.08 0.90
C ASP A 13 7.19 0.48 -0.58
N GLU A 14 8.10 -0.07 -1.39
CA GLU A 14 8.16 0.19 -2.83
C GLU A 14 7.04 -0.52 -3.61
N ASN A 15 6.34 -1.46 -2.99
CA ASN A 15 5.24 -2.22 -3.62
C ASN A 15 3.89 -1.48 -3.57
N ILE A 16 3.86 -0.26 -3.05
CA ILE A 16 2.64 0.57 -3.01
C ILE A 16 2.47 1.28 -4.35
N VAL A 17 1.36 1.00 -5.01
CA VAL A 17 0.94 1.63 -6.26
C VAL A 17 -0.22 2.58 -5.96
N PHE A 18 0.03 3.88 -6.06
CA PHE A 18 -1.01 4.90 -5.89
C PHE A 18 -1.91 4.99 -7.11
N GLU A 19 -3.20 5.23 -6.86
CA GLU A 19 -4.17 5.58 -7.89
C GLU A 19 -4.04 7.07 -8.24
N ASP A 20 -4.45 7.46 -9.45
CA ASP A 20 -4.54 8.86 -9.86
C ASP A 20 -5.82 9.51 -9.31
N LYS A 21 -5.99 9.38 -7.99
CA LYS A 21 -7.17 9.81 -7.25
C LYS A 21 -6.76 10.35 -5.89
N VAL A 22 -7.21 11.57 -5.60
CA VAL A 22 -7.01 12.23 -4.31
C VAL A 22 -8.31 12.91 -3.91
N GLU A 23 -8.69 12.79 -2.64
CA GLU A 23 -9.90 13.40 -2.09
C GLU A 23 -9.61 14.21 -0.82
N GLU A 24 -10.22 15.38 -0.68
CA GLU A 24 -10.28 16.07 0.61
C GLU A 24 -11.53 15.62 1.37
N MET A 25 -11.36 15.18 2.60
CA MET A 25 -12.49 14.79 3.45
C MET A 25 -12.22 15.04 4.93
N ILE A 26 -13.29 15.06 5.73
CA ILE A 26 -13.18 15.15 7.18
C ILE A 26 -13.09 13.74 7.75
N VAL A 27 -11.95 13.40 8.33
CA VAL A 27 -11.73 12.13 9.06
C VAL A 27 -11.54 12.47 10.52
N LYS A 28 -12.41 11.95 11.40
CA LYS A 28 -12.34 12.20 12.85
C LYS A 28 -12.28 13.71 13.20
N ASN A 29 -13.14 14.52 12.56
CA ASN A 29 -13.19 15.99 12.69
C ASN A 29 -11.94 16.74 12.23
N ILE A 30 -11.03 16.09 11.50
CA ILE A 30 -9.83 16.70 10.94
C ILE A 30 -9.95 16.73 9.42
N LYS A 31 -9.80 17.92 8.82
CA LYS A 31 -9.72 18.06 7.36
C LYS A 31 -8.45 17.36 6.88
N SER A 32 -8.63 16.35 6.04
CA SER A 32 -7.59 15.42 5.63
C SER A 32 -7.56 15.30 4.10
N LEU A 33 -6.36 15.10 3.55
CA LEU A 33 -6.15 14.76 2.14
C LEU A 33 -5.88 13.26 2.03
N ILE A 34 -6.71 12.53 1.29
CA ILE A 34 -6.70 11.07 1.21
C ILE A 34 -6.16 10.63 -0.14
N TYR A 35 -5.13 9.79 -0.09
CA TYR A 35 -4.53 9.11 -1.24
C TYR A 35 -5.01 7.67 -1.28
N PHE A 36 -5.40 7.19 -2.47
CA PHE A 36 -5.80 5.81 -2.69
C PHE A 36 -4.62 5.02 -3.27
N ALA A 37 -4.40 3.81 -2.78
CA ALA A 37 -3.31 2.97 -3.23
C ALA A 37 -3.62 1.48 -3.03
N LYS A 38 -2.91 0.65 -3.80
CA LYS A 38 -2.92 -0.81 -3.66
C LYS A 38 -1.52 -1.29 -3.35
N LEU A 39 -1.42 -2.34 -2.53
CA LEU A 39 -0.17 -3.04 -2.30
C LEU A 39 -0.06 -4.16 -3.34
N ASP A 40 0.78 -3.98 -4.35
CA ASP A 40 1.02 -4.99 -5.40
C ASP A 40 2.25 -5.83 -5.06
N VAL A 41 2.01 -6.90 -4.29
CA VAL A 41 3.05 -7.87 -3.97
C VAL A 41 3.00 -9.02 -4.99
N ASN A 42 3.83 -8.91 -6.03
CA ASN A 42 4.06 -9.98 -7.01
C ASN A 42 4.94 -11.12 -6.45
N LEU A 43 4.72 -11.51 -5.19
CA LEU A 43 5.34 -12.69 -4.62
C LEU A 43 4.66 -13.95 -5.17
N GLN A 44 5.42 -14.80 -5.86
CA GLN A 44 4.96 -16.13 -6.27
C GLN A 44 4.88 -17.11 -5.09
N TYR A 45 5.58 -16.81 -3.99
CA TYR A 45 5.58 -17.61 -2.77
C TYR A 45 5.88 -16.75 -1.54
N CYS A 46 5.47 -17.21 -0.35
CA CYS A 46 5.74 -16.54 0.92
C CYS A 46 7.21 -16.77 1.30
N PRO A 47 8.04 -15.72 1.47
CA PRO A 47 9.45 -15.91 1.82
C PRO A 47 9.65 -16.49 3.24
N ALA A 48 8.67 -16.37 4.13
CA ALA A 48 8.77 -16.86 5.51
C ALA A 48 8.47 -18.36 5.65
N CYS A 49 7.55 -18.90 4.83
CA CYS A 49 7.10 -20.29 4.97
C CYS A 49 7.10 -21.11 3.66
N GLY A 50 7.42 -20.50 2.52
CA GLY A 50 7.49 -21.16 1.21
C GLY A 50 6.14 -21.44 0.54
N CYS A 51 5.00 -21.06 1.14
CA CYS A 51 3.69 -21.27 0.54
C CYS A 51 3.57 -20.57 -0.82
N VAL A 52 3.18 -21.32 -1.87
CA VAL A 52 2.96 -20.79 -3.23
C VAL A 52 1.68 -19.97 -3.30
N LYS A 53 1.71 -18.87 -4.06
CA LYS A 53 0.56 -17.97 -4.26
C LYS A 53 -0.53 -18.71 -5.05
N GLN A 54 -1.67 -18.94 -4.40
CA GLN A 54 -2.90 -19.38 -5.05
C GLN A 54 -3.92 -18.24 -4.93
N GLY A 55 -4.09 -17.46 -6.00
CA GLY A 55 -4.89 -16.24 -5.96
C GLY A 55 -4.30 -15.19 -5.00
N ASN A 56 -5.08 -14.78 -3.99
CA ASN A 56 -4.69 -13.77 -2.99
C ASN A 56 -4.30 -14.40 -1.63
N SER A 57 -3.85 -15.67 -1.62
CA SER A 57 -3.55 -16.43 -0.39
C SER A 57 -2.32 -15.96 0.38
N ILE A 58 -1.50 -15.06 -0.20
CA ILE A 58 -0.32 -14.50 0.46
C ILE A 58 -0.64 -13.07 0.89
N VAL A 59 -0.66 -12.85 2.20
CA VAL A 59 -0.83 -11.54 2.81
C VAL A 59 0.51 -11.09 3.36
N LYS A 60 0.94 -9.88 2.98
CA LYS A 60 2.10 -9.24 3.61
C LYS A 60 1.65 -8.73 4.98
N ASN A 61 2.17 -9.31 6.06
CA ASN A 61 2.02 -8.70 7.38
C ASN A 61 2.84 -7.41 7.40
N GLY A 62 2.18 -6.29 7.73
CA GLY A 62 2.88 -5.02 7.97
C GLY A 62 3.76 -5.17 9.19
N SER A 63 5.07 -5.09 9.00
CA SER A 63 6.09 -5.06 10.04
C SER A 63 6.87 -3.75 9.95
#